data_AF-A0A3D0DAA3-F1
#
_entry.id   AF-A0A3D0DAA3-F1
#
_cell.length_a   1.000
_cell.length_b   1.000
_cell.length_c   1.000
_cell.angle_alpha   90.00
_cell.angle_beta   90.00
_cell.angle_gamma   90.00
#
_symmetry.space_group_name_H-M   'P 1'
#
loop_
_entity.id
_entity.type
_entity.pdbx_description
1 polymer ?
#
loop_
_entity_poly.entity_id
_entity_poly.type
_entity_poly.pdbx_seq_one_letter_code
_entity_poly.pdbx_strand_id
1 'polypeptide(L)'
;MLVDRPSTRRFRLAGEVNDRRYYVTRSDDPARAILVLRKGLDLDTLGGYVVDARIGWETGWIGFVPEEEAGARYTMKTLQASNKARIVG
;
A
#
# COMPACT_ATOMS: atom_id res chain seq x y z
N MET A 1 -5.76 4.24 10.33
CA MET A 1 -6.15 4.65 8.95
C MET A 1 -7.33 3.80 8.52
N LEU A 2 -8.39 4.42 7.97
CA LEU A 2 -9.49 3.69 7.32
C LEU A 2 -9.06 3.27 5.92
N VAL A 3 -9.19 1.98 5.60
CA VAL A 3 -8.97 1.47 4.24
C VAL A 3 -10.32 1.44 3.53
N ASP A 4 -10.57 2.47 2.73
CA ASP A 4 -11.76 2.58 1.90
C ASP A 4 -11.59 1.84 0.57
N ARG A 5 -12.63 1.13 0.09
CA ARG A 5 -12.56 0.25 -1.09
C ARG A 5 -12.25 1.02 -2.39
N PRO A 6 -12.87 2.17 -2.68
CA PRO A 6 -12.43 3.05 -3.76
C PRO A 6 -10.95 3.43 -3.67
N SER A 7 -10.43 3.67 -2.46
CA SER A 7 -9.03 4.06 -2.27
C SER A 7 -8.05 2.91 -2.58
N THR A 8 -8.44 1.65 -2.36
CA THR A 8 -7.59 0.50 -2.71
C THR A 8 -7.48 0.27 -4.21
N ARG A 9 -8.46 0.69 -5.01
CA ARG A 9 -8.44 0.57 -6.49
C ARG A 9 -7.35 1.40 -7.16
N ARG A 10 -6.79 2.38 -6.45
CA ARG A 10 -5.67 3.21 -6.93
C ARG A 10 -4.33 2.50 -6.85
N PHE A 11 -4.28 1.37 -6.14
CA PHE A 11 -3.07 0.60 -5.93
C PHE A 11 -3.08 -0.66 -6.80
N ARG A 12 -1.92 -0.97 -7.39
CA ARG A 12 -1.66 -2.24 -8.08
C ARG A 12 -0.60 -3.03 -7.33
N LEU A 13 -0.69 -4.35 -7.35
CA LEU A 13 0.37 -5.20 -6.82
C LEU A 13 1.64 -5.00 -7.64
N ALA A 14 2.73 -4.65 -6.97
CA ALA A 14 4.05 -4.45 -7.55
C ALA A 14 4.93 -5.69 -7.36
N GLY A 15 4.80 -6.37 -6.22
CA GLY A 15 5.53 -7.61 -5.95
C GLY A 15 5.32 -8.13 -4.54
N GLU A 16 5.85 -9.32 -4.27
CA GLU A 16 5.82 -9.96 -2.96
C GLU A 16 7.24 -10.41 -2.56
N VAL A 17 7.67 -10.05 -1.35
CA VAL A 17 9.00 -10.38 -0.80
C VAL A 17 8.90 -10.61 0.71
N ASN A 18 9.38 -11.75 1.22
CA ASN A 18 9.48 -12.04 2.66
C ASN A 18 8.18 -11.75 3.45
N ASP A 19 7.05 -12.34 3.05
CA ASP A 19 5.70 -12.13 3.61
C ASP A 19 5.17 -10.69 3.54
N ARG A 20 5.74 -9.88 2.65
CA ARG A 20 5.31 -8.50 2.39
C ARG A 20 4.81 -8.37 0.97
N ARG A 21 3.60 -7.86 0.83
CA ARG A 21 3.05 -7.44 -0.45
C ARG A 21 3.23 -5.95 -0.62
N TYR A 22 3.87 -5.58 -1.70
CA TYR A 22 4.12 -4.21 -2.09
C TYR A 22 3.11 -3.82 -3.14
N TYR A 23 2.34 -2.77 -2.86
CA TYR A 23 1.45 -2.15 -3.81
C TYR A 23 1.95 -0.74 -4.11
N VAL A 24 1.80 -0.32 -5.35
CA VAL A 24 2.17 1.02 -5.79
C VAL A 24 0.95 1.70 -6.36
N THR A 25 0.84 3.01 -6.19
CA THR A 25 -0.15 3.80 -6.92
C THR A 25 0.04 3.64 -8.43
N ARG A 26 -1.05 3.75 -9.19
CA ARG A 26 -0.98 3.80 -10.64
C ARG A 26 -0.21 5.05 -11.08
N SER A 27 0.41 5.00 -12.26
CA SER A 27 1.26 6.07 -12.80
C SER A 27 0.51 7.38 -13.05
N ASP A 28 -0.81 7.32 -13.20
CA ASP A 28 -1.71 8.46 -13.37
C ASP A 28 -2.19 9.05 -12.03
N ASP A 29 -1.84 8.45 -10.88
CA ASP A 29 -2.22 8.98 -9.58
C ASP A 29 -1.26 10.12 -9.17
N PRO A 30 -1.77 11.34 -8.92
CA PRO A 30 -0.93 12.47 -8.50
C PRO A 30 -0.28 12.24 -7.12
N ALA A 31 -0.83 11.32 -6.31
CA ALA A 31 -0.32 11.01 -4.99
C ALA A 31 0.53 9.73 -5.02
N ARG A 32 1.82 9.87 -5.39
CA ARG A 32 2.80 8.77 -5.40
C ARG A 32 2.91 8.09 -4.03
N ALA A 33 2.41 6.85 -3.93
CA ALA A 33 2.49 6.07 -2.70
C ALA A 33 2.85 4.60 -2.92
N ILE A 34 3.62 4.05 -1.98
CA ILE A 34 3.90 2.63 -1.84
C ILE A 34 3.19 2.15 -0.58
N LEU A 35 2.33 1.14 -0.72
CA LEU A 35 1.66 0.48 0.40
C LEU A 35 2.29 -0.88 0.64
N VAL A 36 2.68 -1.15 1.87
CA VAL A 36 3.27 -2.44 2.26
C VAL A 36 2.34 -3.13 3.23
N LEU A 37 1.83 -4.29 2.81
CA LEU A 37 1.02 -5.18 3.64
C LEU A 37 1.89 -6.33 4.13
N ARG A 38 1.78 -6.69 5.41
CA ARG A 38 2.56 -7.79 6.01
C ARG A 38 1.64 -8.92 6.47
N LYS A 39 2.21 -10.12 6.66
CA LYS A 39 1.54 -11.28 7.30
C LYS A 39 0.34 -11.80 6.49
N GLY A 40 0.49 -11.94 5.19
CA GLY A 40 -0.56 -12.49 4.31
C GLY A 40 -1.79 -11.60 4.13
N LEU A 41 -1.71 -10.33 4.52
CA LEU A 41 -2.76 -9.34 4.23
C LEU A 41 -2.76 -8.97 2.74
N ASP A 42 -3.96 -8.77 2.19
CA ASP A 42 -4.17 -8.12 0.88
C ASP A 42 -5.14 -6.95 1.01
N LEU A 43 -5.25 -6.18 -0.07
CA LEU A 43 -6.14 -5.02 -0.14
C LEU A 43 -7.62 -5.39 0.00
N ASP A 44 -8.03 -6.55 -0.51
CA ASP A 44 -9.43 -6.98 -0.51
C ASP A 44 -9.89 -7.33 0.91
N THR A 45 -9.04 -8.01 1.67
CA THR A 45 -9.27 -8.37 3.08
C THR A 45 -9.25 -7.16 4.02
N LEU A 46 -8.63 -6.04 3.61
CA LEU A 46 -8.54 -4.81 4.41
C LEU A 46 -9.68 -3.83 4.16
N GLY A 47 -10.46 -3.98 3.10
CA GLY A 47 -11.57 -3.07 2.80
C GLY A 47 -12.60 -3.00 3.94
N GLY A 48 -12.80 -1.80 4.49
CA GLY A 48 -13.73 -1.56 5.62
C GLY A 48 -13.13 -1.81 7.01
N TYR A 49 -11.82 -2.03 7.11
CA TYR A 49 -11.10 -2.10 8.37
C TYR A 49 -10.37 -0.79 8.70
N VAL A 50 -10.29 -0.50 9.99
CA VAL A 50 -9.33 0.45 10.55
C VAL A 50 -8.09 -0.33 10.96
N VAL A 51 -6.93 0.14 10.50
CA VAL A 51 -5.63 -0.47 10.76
C VAL A 51 -4.62 0.56 11.25
N ASP A 52 -3.64 0.08 12.01
CA ASP A 52 -2.44 0.85 12.34
C ASP A 52 -1.56 0.98 11.09
N ALA A 53 -1.13 2.22 10.83
CA ALA A 53 -0.29 2.56 9.69
C ALA A 53 0.95 3.32 10.16
N ARG A 54 2.13 2.91 9.68
CA ARG A 54 3.34 3.73 9.76
C ARG A 54 3.55 4.44 8.43
N ILE A 55 3.81 5.74 8.49
CA ILE A 55 4.03 6.59 7.31
C ILE A 55 5.50 7.00 7.28
N GLY A 56 6.13 6.82 6.14
CA GLY A 56 7.50 7.23 5.86
C GLY A 56 7.67 7.63 4.40
N TRP A 57 8.91 7.72 3.97
CA TRP A 57 9.29 8.04 2.60
C TRP A 57 10.27 6.99 2.09
N GLU A 58 10.13 6.63 0.83
CA GLU A 58 11.05 5.70 0.16
C GLU A 58 11.25 6.14 -1.29
N THR A 59 12.41 5.78 -1.85
CA THR A 59 12.69 5.97 -3.27
C THR A 59 12.00 4.86 -4.06
N GLY A 60 11.46 5.16 -5.24
CA GLY A 60 10.90 4.16 -6.15
C GLY A 60 12.00 3.32 -6.80
N TRP A 61 11.93 1.99 -6.66
CA TRP A 61 12.93 1.06 -7.20
C TRP A 61 12.40 0.35 -8.44
N ILE A 62 13.28 0.16 -9.43
CA ILE A 62 12.97 -0.59 -10.65
C ILE A 62 12.46 -2.00 -10.26
N GLY A 63 11.39 -2.42 -10.92
CA GLY A 63 10.67 -3.66 -10.60
C GLY A 63 9.49 -3.47 -9.66
N PHE A 64 9.43 -2.36 -8.91
CA PHE A 64 8.28 -1.99 -8.08
C PHE A 64 7.51 -0.79 -8.64
N VAL A 65 8.19 0.17 -9.26
CA VAL A 65 7.61 1.32 -9.95
C VAL A 65 7.88 1.23 -11.46
N PRO A 66 7.11 1.95 -12.32
CA PRO A 66 7.50 2.14 -13.72
C PRO A 66 8.92 2.70 -13.84
N GLU A 67 9.65 2.33 -14.90
CA GLU A 67 11.07 2.70 -15.05
C GLU A 67 11.26 4.23 -15.12
N GLU A 68 10.33 4.93 -15.77
CA GLU A 68 10.28 6.39 -15.86
C GLU A 68 10.05 7.08 -14.49
N GLU A 69 9.59 6.35 -13.47
CA GLU A 69 9.42 6.83 -12.11
C GLU A 69 10.50 6.33 -11.14
N ALA A 70 11.47 5.55 -11.62
CA ALA A 70 12.59 5.10 -10.81
C ALA A 70 13.37 6.29 -10.24
N GLY A 71 13.73 6.23 -8.96
CA GLY A 71 14.40 7.33 -8.27
C GLY A 71 13.45 8.42 -7.72
N ALA A 72 12.17 8.41 -8.07
CA ALA A 72 11.21 9.34 -7.50
C ALA A 72 10.92 9.06 -6.02
N ARG A 73 10.53 10.09 -5.27
CA ARG A 73 10.12 9.98 -3.86
C ARG A 73 8.66 9.55 -3.76
N TYR A 74 8.40 8.48 -3.02
CA TYR A 74 7.07 7.96 -2.72
C TYR A 74 6.77 8.04 -1.22
N THR A 75 5.51 8.31 -0.87
CA THR A 75 5.04 8.11 0.51
C THR A 75 4.93 6.61 0.75
N MET A 76 5.66 6.08 1.72
CA MET A 76 5.57 4.67 2.12
C MET A 76 4.58 4.52 3.27
N LYS A 77 3.56 3.69 3.10
CA LYS A 77 2.59 3.35 4.14
C LYS A 77 2.72 1.87 4.46
N THR A 78 3.14 1.54 5.68
CA THR A 78 3.22 0.14 6.13
C THR A 78 2.04 -0.17 7.03
N LEU A 79 1.27 -1.20 6.69
CA LEU A 79 0.13 -1.69 7.45
C LEU A 79 0.47 -3.03 8.11
N GLN A 80 0.07 -3.20 9.38
CA GLN A 80 0.30 -4.42 10.15
C GLN A 80 -0.99 -4.90 10.81
N ALA A 81 -1.26 -6.21 10.75
CA ALA A 81 -2.47 -6.84 11.30
C ALA A 81 -2.60 -6.79 12.84
N SER A 82 -1.66 -6.16 13.56
CA SER A 82 -1.57 -6.21 15.02
C SER A 82 -2.80 -5.66 15.72
N ASN A 83 -3.50 -4.69 15.12
CA ASN A 83 -4.81 -4.22 15.56
C ASN A 83 -5.65 -3.90 14.32
N LYS A 84 -6.60 -4.78 13.98
CA LYS A 84 -7.63 -4.49 12.96
C LYS A 84 -8.98 -4.42 13.64
N ALA A 85 -9.72 -3.34 13.40
CA ALA A 85 -11.11 -3.22 13.82
C ALA A 85 -11.99 -3.12 12.58
N ARG A 86 -13.02 -3.94 12.50
CA ARG A 86 -14.01 -3.87 11.42
C ARG A 86 -15.01 -2.77 11.76
N ILE A 87 -15.28 -1.87 10.82
CA ILE A 87 -16.41 -0.95 10.97
C ILE A 87 -17.68 -1.77 10.74
N VAL A 88 -18.52 -1.88 11.76
CA VAL A 88 -19.88 -2.42 11.65
C VAL A 88 -20.80 -1.22 11.53
N GLY A 89 -21.32 -0.99 10.33
CA GLY A 89 -22.33 0.03 10.03
C GLY A 89 -23.61 -0.66 9.58
#